data_AF-A0A075B4U8-F1
#
_entry.id   AF-A0A075B4U8-F1
#
_cell.length_a   1.000
_cell.length_b   1.000
_cell.length_c   1.000
_cell.angle_alpha   90.00
_cell.angle_beta   90.00
_cell.angle_gamma   90.00
#
_symmetry.space_group_name_H-M   'P 1'
#
loop_
_entity.id
_entity.type
_entity.pdbx_description
1 polymer ?
#
loop_
_entity_poly.entity_id
_entity_poly.type
_entity_poly.pdbx_seq_one_letter_code
_entity_poly.pdbx_strand_id
1 'polypeptide(L)'
;MNYELGVFICPTLFGPEYSFTYNPEKSSDKCIYFPLPFDVPLTRYTAKDEFWTMDKSHKEPDIFGRAYIIDKPRSDKLADSK
;
A
#
# COMPACT_ATOMS: atom_id res chain seq x y z
N MET A 1 19.19 -8.80 5.66
CA MET A 1 19.22 -7.42 6.20
C MET A 1 19.14 -6.51 5.01
N ASN A 2 18.12 -5.67 4.95
CA ASN A 2 17.93 -4.74 3.83
C ASN A 2 18.33 -3.34 4.29
N TYR A 3 18.81 -2.53 3.35
CA TYR A 3 19.02 -1.10 3.53
C TYR A 3 17.86 -0.38 2.88
N GLU A 4 17.17 0.46 3.63
CA GLU A 4 16.04 1.26 3.16
C GLU A 4 16.33 2.73 3.45
N LEU A 5 15.82 3.61 2.58
CA LEU A 5 15.95 5.06 2.72
C LEU A 5 14.60 5.73 2.45
N GLY A 6 14.21 6.65 3.31
CA GLY A 6 13.01 7.46 3.16
C GLY A 6 13.23 8.90 3.62
N VAL A 7 12.30 9.78 3.26
CA VAL A 7 12.28 11.18 3.67
C VAL A 7 11.11 11.40 4.62
N PHE A 8 11.37 12.05 5.75
CA PHE A 8 10.34 12.49 6.67
C PHE A 8 10.10 13.99 6.48
N ILE A 9 8.85 14.38 6.24
CA ILE A 9 8.45 15.77 6.07
C ILE A 9 7.60 16.15 7.28
N CYS A 10 8.08 17.11 8.07
CA CYS A 10 7.40 17.58 9.28
C CYS A 10 7.04 19.06 9.16
N PRO A 11 5.80 19.47 9.49
CA PRO A 11 5.40 20.87 9.44
C PRO A 11 6.31 21.78 10.29
N THR A 12 6.82 21.27 11.41
CA THR A 12 7.67 22.03 12.32
C THR A 12 9.04 22.41 11.73
N LEU A 13 9.44 21.80 10.61
CA LEU A 13 10.61 22.23 9.84
C LEU A 13 10.40 23.59 9.16
N PHE A 14 9.15 24.01 8.98
CA PHE A 14 8.76 25.32 8.45
C PHE A 14 8.46 26.34 9.57
N GLY A 15 8.16 25.86 10.78
CA GLY A 15 7.90 26.66 11.99
C GLY A 15 6.86 25.99 12.91
N PRO A 16 6.82 26.28 14.22
CA PRO A 16 5.89 25.64 15.17
C PRO A 16 4.41 25.89 14.87
N GLU A 17 4.10 26.94 14.11
CA GLU A 17 2.74 27.31 13.70
C GLU A 17 2.28 26.62 12.41
N TYR A 18 3.18 25.91 11.72
CA TYR A 18 2.88 25.27 10.45
C TYR A 18 2.19 23.93 10.65
N SER A 19 1.26 23.62 9.74
CA SER A 19 0.56 22.34 9.66
C SER A 19 0.40 21.90 8.21
N PHE A 20 0.04 20.63 8.01
CA PHE A 20 -0.31 20.10 6.69
C PHE A 20 -1.81 19.83 6.57
N THR A 21 -2.34 20.07 5.38
CA THR A 21 -3.70 19.71 4.98
C THR A 21 -3.66 18.90 3.68
N TYR A 22 -4.48 17.87 3.57
CA TYR A 22 -4.71 17.16 2.31
C TYR A 22 -5.86 17.77 1.49
N ASN A 23 -6.56 18.77 2.03
CA ASN A 23 -7.61 19.50 1.32
C ASN A 23 -7.01 20.82 0.79
N PRO A 24 -6.96 21.03 -0.55
CA PRO A 24 -6.36 22.22 -1.15
C PRO A 24 -7.12 23.51 -0.81
N GLU A 25 -8.44 23.43 -0.60
CA GLU A 25 -9.28 24.59 -0.22
C GLU A 25 -9.00 25.08 1.20
N LYS A 26 -8.41 24.23 2.04
CA LYS A 26 -8.01 24.56 3.41
C LYS A 26 -6.56 25.05 3.51
N SER A 27 -5.88 25.22 2.37
CA SER A 27 -4.51 25.72 2.36
C SER A 27 -4.46 27.22 2.71
N SER A 28 -3.42 27.61 3.44
CA SER A 28 -3.15 29.00 3.83
C SER A 28 -1.66 29.17 4.12
N ASP A 29 -1.23 30.39 4.43
CA ASP A 29 0.19 30.72 4.67
C ASP A 29 0.87 29.81 5.72
N LYS A 30 0.11 29.29 6.69
CA LYS A 30 0.59 28.41 7.78
C LYS A 30 0.00 26.99 7.71
N CYS A 31 -0.80 26.69 6.70
CA CYS A 31 -1.44 25.40 6.46
C CYS A 31 -1.09 24.95 5.05
N ILE A 32 0.01 24.19 4.92
CA ILE A 32 0.57 23.81 3.62
C ILE A 32 -0.21 22.62 3.08
N TYR A 33 -0.66 22.71 1.83
CA TYR A 33 -1.26 21.58 1.13
C TYR A 33 -0.22 20.48 0.89
N PHE A 34 -0.52 19.27 1.34
CA PHE A 34 0.28 18.07 1.14
C PHE A 34 -0.53 17.05 0.34
N PRO A 35 -0.19 16.78 -0.94
CA PRO A 35 -0.95 15.86 -1.77
C PRO A 35 -0.76 14.42 -1.27
N LEU A 36 -1.88 13.73 -1.03
CA LEU A 36 -1.88 12.31 -0.71
C LEU A 36 -2.19 11.51 -1.98
N PRO A 37 -1.49 10.38 -2.24
CA PRO A 37 -1.72 9.56 -3.42
C PRO A 37 -2.96 8.63 -3.28
N PHE A 38 -3.80 8.86 -2.27
CA PHE A 38 -4.99 8.07 -1.94
C PHE A 38 -6.07 8.97 -1.35
N ASP A 39 -7.33 8.49 -1.41
CA ASP A 39 -8.49 9.21 -0.90
C ASP A 39 -8.53 9.29 0.63
N VAL A 40 -9.10 10.38 1.16
CA VAL A 40 -9.34 10.57 2.59
C VAL A 40 -10.78 11.04 2.82
N PRO A 41 -11.58 10.36 3.68
CA PRO A 41 -11.19 9.22 4.51
C PRO A 41 -11.01 7.93 3.71
N LEU A 42 -10.15 7.04 4.21
CA LEU A 42 -9.98 5.70 3.64
C LEU A 42 -11.29 4.91 3.74
N THR A 43 -11.59 4.12 2.72
CA THR A 43 -12.74 3.20 2.74
C THR A 43 -12.42 2.00 3.63
N ARG A 44 -13.28 1.75 4.63
CA ARG A 44 -13.14 0.59 5.51
C ARG A 44 -13.47 -0.70 4.75
N TYR A 45 -12.65 -1.73 4.95
CA TYR A 45 -12.92 -3.07 4.44
C TYR A 45 -14.22 -3.61 5.06
N THR A 46 -15.05 -4.22 4.22
CA THR A 46 -16.23 -4.97 4.61
C THR A 46 -15.83 -6.33 5.17
N ALA A 47 -16.79 -7.04 5.76
CA ALA A 47 -16.57 -8.40 6.27
C ALA A 47 -16.26 -9.44 5.17
N LYS A 48 -16.45 -9.08 3.89
CA LYS A 48 -16.17 -9.95 2.75
C LYS A 48 -14.83 -9.65 2.09
N ASP A 49 -14.21 -8.52 2.42
CA ASP A 49 -12.93 -8.14 1.85
C ASP A 49 -11.81 -8.92 2.51
N GLU A 50 -10.82 -9.27 1.71
CA GLU A 50 -9.60 -9.93 2.15
C GLU A 50 -8.39 -9.13 1.65
N PHE A 51 -7.30 -9.14 2.41
CA PHE A 51 -6.04 -8.59 1.92
C PHE A 51 -5.52 -9.43 0.76
N TRP A 52 -4.95 -8.78 -0.25
CA TRP A 52 -4.25 -9.49 -1.32
C TRP A 52 -3.05 -10.25 -0.75
N THR A 53 -2.95 -11.52 -1.13
CA THR A 53 -1.90 -12.45 -0.71
C THR A 53 -1.38 -13.18 -1.94
N MET A 54 -0.06 -13.11 -2.16
CA MET A 54 0.60 -13.72 -3.34
C MET A 54 0.73 -15.23 -3.23
N ASP A 55 0.57 -15.79 -2.04
CA ASP A 55 0.64 -17.20 -1.68
C ASP A 55 -0.73 -17.90 -1.69
N LYS A 56 -1.80 -17.16 -2.02
CA LYS A 56 -3.16 -17.69 -2.24
C LYS A 56 -3.58 -17.57 -3.70
N SER A 57 -4.20 -18.62 -4.25
CA SER A 57 -4.85 -18.55 -5.56
C SER A 57 -6.17 -17.78 -5.47
N HIS A 58 -6.39 -16.85 -6.40
CA HIS A 58 -7.62 -16.06 -6.56
C HIS A 58 -8.29 -16.47 -7.87
N LYS A 59 -9.39 -17.24 -7.76
CA LYS A 59 -10.03 -17.93 -8.90
C LYS A 59 -10.99 -17.07 -9.70
N GLU A 60 -11.52 -16.02 -9.09
CA GLU A 60 -12.38 -15.07 -9.79
C GLU A 60 -11.56 -14.33 -10.86
N PRO A 61 -12.09 -14.16 -12.09
CA PRO A 61 -11.37 -13.48 -13.15
C PRO A 61 -11.15 -12.00 -12.80
N ASP A 62 -9.94 -11.52 -13.05
CA ASP A 62 -9.57 -10.12 -12.95
C ASP A 62 -10.16 -9.30 -14.12
N ILE A 63 -9.79 -8.02 -14.18
CA ILE A 63 -10.24 -7.09 -15.23
C ILE A 63 -9.83 -7.51 -16.66
N PHE A 64 -8.93 -8.48 -16.81
CA PHE A 64 -8.50 -9.05 -18.09
C PHE A 64 -9.05 -10.46 -18.34
N GLY A 65 -9.97 -10.94 -17.51
CA GLY A 65 -10.56 -12.27 -17.63
C GLY A 65 -9.65 -13.40 -17.15
N ARG A 66 -8.63 -13.11 -16.32
CA ARG A 66 -7.63 -14.10 -15.87
C ARG A 66 -7.72 -14.33 -14.36
N ALA A 67 -7.49 -15.57 -13.94
CA ALA A 67 -7.35 -15.91 -12.52
C ALA A 67 -5.88 -15.87 -12.11
N TYR A 68 -5.59 -15.55 -10.84
CA TYR A 68 -4.27 -15.72 -10.25
C TYR A 68 -4.17 -17.12 -9.63
N ILE A 69 -3.41 -18.01 -10.25
CA ILE A 69 -3.25 -19.40 -9.80
C ILE A 69 -1.79 -19.65 -9.43
N ILE A 70 -1.58 -20.24 -8.26
CA ILE A 70 -0.26 -20.66 -7.81
C ILE A 70 -0.06 -22.13 -8.15
N ASP A 71 0.84 -22.41 -9.08
CA ASP A 71 1.22 -23.76 -9.48
C ASP A 71 2.20 -24.38 -8.47
N LYS A 72 1.65 -24.98 -7.40
CA LYS A 72 2.32 -25.69 -6.29
C LYS A 72 3.36 -24.87 -5.51
N PRO A 73 3.49 -25.08 -4.19
CA PRO A 73 4.66 -24.61 -3.46
C PRO A 73 5.90 -25.28 -4.08
N ARG A 74 7.00 -24.53 -4.14
CA ARG A 74 8.31 -25.00 -4.58
C ARG A 74 8.84 -26.03 -3.55
N SER A 75 8.28 -27.23 -3.52
CA SER A 75 8.80 -28.35 -2.74
C SER A 75 9.97 -28.96 -3.52
N ASP A 76 11.18 -28.69 -3.06
CA ASP A 76 12.35 -29.58 -3.06
C ASP A 76 12.41 -30.62 -4.19
N LYS A 77 12.97 -30.23 -5.34
CA LYS A 77 13.64 -31.21 -6.22
C LYS A 77 15.03 -31.51 -5.66
N LEU A 78 15.13 -32.24 -4.56
CA LEU A 78 16.39 -32.81 -4.08
C LEU A 78 16.19 -33.92 -3.03
N ALA A 79 15.41 -34.94 -3.38
CA ALA A 79 15.54 -36.26 -2.77
C ALA A 79 14.93 -37.28 -3.74
N ASP A 80 15.81 -37.93 -4.52
CA ASP A 80 15.76 -39.36 -4.84
C ASP A 80 16.73 -39.64 -6.01
N SER A 81 18.00 -39.66 -5.65
CA SER A 81 18.99 -40.52 -6.29
C SER A 81 19.45 -41.50 -5.23
N LYS A 82 18.89 -42.71 -5.29
CA LYS A 82 19.47 -43.92 -4.70
C LYS A 82 19.53 -44.96 -5.80
#